data_AF-A0A255SZC9-F1
#
_entry.id   AF-A0A255SZC9-F1
#
_cell.length_a   1.000
_cell.length_b   1.000
_cell.length_c   1.000
_cell.angle_alpha   90.00
_cell.angle_beta   90.00
_cell.angle_gamma   90.00
#
_symmetry.space_group_name_H-M   'P 1'
#
loop_
_entity.id
_entity.type
_entity.pdbx_description
1 polymer ?
#
loop_
_entity_poly.entity_id
_entity_poly.type
_entity_poly.pdbx_seq_one_letter_code
_entity_poly.pdbx_strand_id
1 'polypeptide(L)'
;MKDCANARPVTHQLRRAVLHKVSIMEIKITRQKAIKDLVEGVLSIDGGPAMDTLENRCSCLKVGEYHAVMKKCKLYHERRIFILEKDKTGYPHDCEQCKKKALFYPNSALPKRCPMISEGNGVHRRFDGRIIVGKKAAIGLLVNTQATYDCVKERVLEELKEGKEVTIKITRKNKKRKRTV
;
A
#
# COMPACT_ATOMS: atom_id res chain seq x y z
N MET A 1 3.55 -18.64 70.78
CA MET A 1 2.58 -17.72 70.13
C MET A 1 3.19 -17.25 68.82
N LYS A 2 2.36 -17.08 67.80
CA LYS A 2 2.67 -17.11 66.36
C LYS A 2 3.54 -15.94 65.88
N ASP A 3 4.21 -16.23 64.76
CA ASP A 3 4.99 -15.36 63.87
C ASP A 3 4.37 -13.99 63.60
N CYS A 4 5.21 -13.01 63.23
CA CYS A 4 5.03 -12.30 61.96
C CYS A 4 6.23 -11.42 61.60
N ALA A 5 6.67 -11.60 60.35
CA ALA A 5 7.82 -11.02 59.70
C ALA A 5 7.56 -9.60 59.16
N ASN A 6 8.62 -8.78 59.20
CA ASN A 6 9.21 -8.03 58.09
C ASN A 6 8.28 -7.55 56.94
N ALA A 7 8.09 -6.23 56.79
CA ALA A 7 7.74 -5.63 55.51
C ALA A 7 8.19 -4.16 55.45
N ARG A 8 9.22 -3.87 54.65
CA ARG A 8 9.52 -2.50 54.18
C ARG A 8 8.50 -2.13 53.10
N PRO A 9 8.02 -0.88 53.02
CA PRO A 9 7.18 -0.47 51.91
C PRO A 9 8.04 -0.39 50.65
N VAL A 10 7.80 -1.32 49.73
CA VAL A 10 8.26 -1.24 48.34
C VAL A 10 7.52 -0.06 47.71
N THR A 11 8.23 1.02 47.45
CA THR A 11 7.70 2.15 46.68
C THR A 11 7.34 1.65 45.30
N HIS A 12 6.04 1.62 45.02
CA HIS A 12 5.47 1.28 43.73
C HIS A 12 5.93 2.34 42.72
N GLN A 13 7.05 2.08 42.03
CA GLN A 13 7.40 2.82 40.82
C GLN A 13 6.32 2.51 39.79
N LEU A 14 5.39 3.44 39.62
CA LEU A 14 4.49 3.50 38.47
C LEU A 14 5.36 3.60 37.21
N ARG A 15 5.66 2.45 36.59
CA ARG A 15 6.18 2.39 35.23
C ARG A 15 5.14 3.02 34.33
N ARG A 16 5.30 4.31 34.03
CA ARG A 16 4.62 4.98 32.92
C ARG A 16 4.94 4.16 31.67
N ALA A 17 3.96 3.40 31.18
CA ALA A 17 4.04 2.82 29.85
C ALA A 17 4.13 4.00 28.89
N VAL A 18 5.33 4.29 28.41
CA VAL A 18 5.51 5.14 27.25
C VAL A 18 4.86 4.37 26.11
N LEU A 19 3.62 4.71 25.80
CA LEU A 19 3.02 4.41 24.50
C LEU A 19 3.97 5.03 23.48
N HIS A 20 4.92 4.24 22.98
CA HIS A 20 5.67 4.59 21.79
C HIS A 20 4.60 4.83 20.74
N LYS A 21 4.34 6.10 20.45
CA LYS A 21 3.49 6.51 19.36
C LYS A 21 4.22 6.01 18.12
N VAL A 22 3.87 4.81 17.66
CA VAL A 22 4.39 4.26 16.41
C VAL A 22 4.11 5.33 15.38
N SER A 23 5.15 5.95 14.86
CA SER A 23 4.99 6.91 13.78
C SER A 23 4.53 6.11 12.59
N ILE A 24 3.35 6.44 12.08
CA ILE A 24 2.71 5.74 10.97
C ILE A 24 2.79 6.64 9.75
N MET A 25 3.37 6.14 8.67
CA MET A 25 3.26 6.75 7.34
C MET A 25 1.91 6.35 6.74
N GLU A 26 1.16 7.31 6.20
CA GLU A 26 -0.10 7.08 5.50
C GLU A 26 0.08 7.28 3.98
N ILE A 27 -0.14 6.22 3.22
CA ILE A 27 -0.38 6.29 1.78
C ILE A 27 -1.89 6.33 1.55
N LYS A 28 -2.39 7.47 1.08
CA LYS A 28 -3.81 7.65 0.78
C LYS A 28 -4.07 7.55 -0.70
N ILE A 29 -4.93 6.61 -1.09
CA ILE A 29 -5.39 6.40 -2.47
C ILE A 29 -6.85 6.81 -2.56
N THR A 30 -7.15 7.82 -3.38
CA THR A 30 -8.51 8.32 -3.59
C THR A 30 -8.96 8.05 -5.01
N ARG A 31 -9.88 7.11 -5.19
CA ARG A 31 -10.49 6.79 -6.49
C ARG A 31 -11.42 7.92 -6.91
N GLN A 32 -11.16 8.52 -8.06
CA GLN A 32 -11.88 9.69 -8.53
C GLN A 32 -12.93 9.36 -9.58
N LYS A 33 -12.63 8.44 -10.50
CA LYS A 33 -13.51 8.13 -11.63
C LYS A 33 -13.38 6.67 -12.04
N ALA A 34 -14.49 6.03 -12.34
CA ALA A 34 -14.51 4.72 -12.99
C ALA A 34 -15.02 4.89 -14.42
N ILE A 35 -14.31 4.33 -15.39
CA ILE A 35 -14.62 4.42 -16.83
C ILE A 35 -14.42 3.04 -17.44
N LYS A 36 -15.47 2.40 -17.95
CA LYS A 36 -15.41 1.01 -18.44
C LYS A 36 -14.73 0.11 -17.39
N ASP A 37 -13.56 -0.44 -17.73
CA ASP A 37 -12.75 -1.36 -16.93
C ASP A 37 -11.63 -0.65 -16.15
N LEU A 38 -11.61 0.69 -16.16
CA LEU A 38 -10.58 1.54 -15.57
C LEU A 38 -11.11 2.18 -14.28
N VAL A 39 -10.23 2.32 -13.28
CA VAL A 39 -10.44 3.23 -12.16
C VAL A 39 -9.26 4.21 -12.11
N GLU A 40 -9.56 5.49 -12.32
CA GLU A 40 -8.62 6.59 -12.17
C GLU A 40 -8.71 7.14 -10.75
N GLY A 41 -7.56 7.48 -10.17
CA GLY A 41 -7.46 8.02 -8.83
C GLY A 41 -6.19 8.83 -8.62
N VAL A 42 -5.92 9.14 -7.37
CA VAL A 42 -4.69 9.79 -6.94
C VAL A 42 -4.13 9.11 -5.70
N LEU A 43 -2.80 9.06 -5.58
CA LEU A 43 -2.06 8.62 -4.42
C LEU A 43 -1.32 9.82 -3.83
N SER A 44 -1.40 9.99 -2.51
CA SER A 44 -0.59 10.94 -1.75
C SER A 44 0.05 10.25 -0.55
N ILE A 45 1.25 10.65 -0.19
CA ILE A 45 1.97 10.18 0.99
C ILE A 45 1.92 11.28 2.04
N ASP A 46 1.41 10.99 3.24
CA ASP A 46 1.33 11.93 4.38
C ASP A 46 0.73 13.30 4.02
N GLY A 47 -0.24 13.32 3.10
CA GLY A 47 -0.87 14.55 2.62
C GLY A 47 -0.01 15.40 1.66
N GLY A 48 1.16 14.90 1.24
CA GLY A 48 2.03 15.51 0.25
C GLY A 48 1.46 15.52 -1.18
N PRO A 49 2.29 15.86 -2.18
CA PRO A 49 1.87 15.97 -3.58
C PRO A 49 1.15 14.71 -4.10
N ALA A 50 0.09 14.93 -4.87
CA ALA A 50 -0.71 13.86 -5.46
C ALA A 50 -0.06 13.34 -6.75
N MET A 51 0.02 12.02 -6.86
CA MET A 51 0.41 11.27 -8.06
C MET A 51 -0.82 10.61 -8.65
N ASP A 52 -0.93 10.52 -9.98
CA ASP A 52 -2.07 9.84 -10.61
C ASP A 52 -1.98 8.32 -10.44
N THR A 53 -3.13 7.69 -10.24
CA THR A 53 -3.22 6.23 -10.16
C THR A 53 -4.17 5.65 -11.19
N LEU A 54 -3.86 4.44 -11.65
CA LEU A 54 -4.73 3.66 -12.52
C LEU A 54 -4.85 2.21 -12.02
N GLU A 55 -6.08 1.73 -11.90
CA GLU A 55 -6.40 0.36 -11.51
C GLU A 55 -7.34 -0.28 -12.52
N ASN A 56 -7.27 -1.62 -12.65
CA ASN A 56 -8.29 -2.37 -13.38
C ASN A 56 -9.52 -2.58 -12.48
N ARG A 57 -10.68 -2.10 -12.91
CA ARG A 57 -11.94 -2.13 -12.14
C ARG A 57 -12.35 -3.53 -11.70
N CYS A 58 -12.07 -4.55 -12.51
CA CYS A 58 -12.48 -5.93 -12.23
C CYS A 58 -11.60 -6.62 -11.19
N SER A 59 -10.38 -6.11 -10.95
CA SER A 59 -9.43 -6.72 -9.99
C SER A 59 -8.97 -5.78 -8.87
N CYS A 60 -9.37 -4.51 -8.92
CA CYS A 60 -9.02 -3.49 -7.94
C CYS A 60 -9.38 -3.92 -6.51
N LEU A 61 -8.60 -3.46 -5.54
CA LEU A 61 -8.84 -3.75 -4.13
C LEU A 61 -10.18 -3.14 -3.66
N LYS A 62 -10.74 -3.62 -2.55
CA LYS A 62 -11.92 -2.96 -1.97
C LYS A 62 -11.51 -1.61 -1.34
N VAL A 63 -12.49 -0.76 -1.08
CA VAL A 63 -12.28 0.42 -0.22
C VAL A 63 -12.01 -0.10 1.19
N GLY A 64 -11.03 0.47 1.88
CA GLY A 64 -10.61 -0.02 3.18
C GLY A 64 -9.20 0.41 3.55
N GLU A 65 -8.74 -0.14 4.67
CA GLU A 65 -7.41 0.08 5.20
C GLU A 65 -6.57 -1.19 5.05
N TYR A 66 -5.34 -0.99 4.62
CA TYR A 66 -4.36 -2.01 4.29
C TYR A 66 -3.01 -1.60 4.90
N HIS A 67 -2.04 -2.49 4.89
CA HIS A 67 -0.66 -2.15 5.19
C HIS A 67 0.23 -2.42 3.98
N ALA A 68 1.28 -1.63 3.85
CA ALA A 68 2.31 -1.83 2.84
C ALA A 68 3.41 -2.71 3.43
N VAL A 69 3.77 -3.78 2.73
CA VAL A 69 4.97 -4.57 3.06
C VAL A 69 5.94 -4.54 1.91
N MET A 70 7.22 -4.44 2.28
CA MET A 70 8.28 -4.48 1.30
C MET A 70 8.98 -5.84 1.31
N LYS A 71 8.82 -6.59 0.23
CA LYS A 71 9.39 -7.94 0.07
C LYS A 71 10.02 -8.10 -1.31
N LYS A 72 10.94 -9.05 -1.45
CA LYS A 72 11.56 -9.35 -2.75
C LYS A 72 10.55 -10.07 -3.65
N CYS A 73 10.27 -9.52 -4.82
CA CYS A 73 9.43 -10.21 -5.81
C CYS A 73 10.29 -11.09 -6.71
N LYS A 74 9.86 -12.33 -6.95
CA LYS A 74 10.59 -13.27 -7.82
C LYS A 74 10.61 -12.87 -9.30
N LEU A 75 9.58 -12.16 -9.77
CA LEU A 75 9.47 -11.74 -11.17
C LEU A 75 10.29 -10.48 -11.47
N TYR A 76 10.27 -9.53 -10.54
CA TYR A 76 11.03 -8.28 -10.66
C TYR A 76 12.49 -8.41 -10.19
N HIS A 77 12.82 -9.45 -9.44
CA HIS A 77 14.14 -9.65 -8.80
C HIS A 77 14.57 -8.56 -7.80
N GLU A 78 13.66 -7.66 -7.43
CA GLU A 78 13.88 -6.56 -6.49
C GLU A 78 12.80 -6.50 -5.40
N ARG A 79 13.00 -5.63 -4.39
CA ARG A 79 11.99 -5.34 -3.38
C ARG A 79 10.85 -4.52 -3.96
N ARG A 80 9.61 -4.94 -3.70
CA ARG A 80 8.36 -4.31 -4.20
C ARG A 80 7.43 -4.01 -3.03
N ILE A 81 6.55 -3.02 -3.23
CA ILE A 81 5.55 -2.58 -2.25
C ILE A 81 4.26 -3.40 -2.44
N PHE A 82 4.09 -4.46 -1.64
CA PHE A 82 2.87 -5.26 -1.64
C PHE A 82 1.82 -4.64 -0.73
N ILE A 83 0.55 -4.82 -1.10
CA ILE A 83 -0.61 -4.34 -0.33
C ILE A 83 -1.28 -5.54 0.33
N LEU A 84 -1.38 -5.51 1.66
CA LEU A 84 -1.96 -6.59 2.47
C LEU A 84 -3.10 -6.09 3.34
N GLU A 85 -4.07 -6.96 3.59
CA GLU A 85 -5.12 -6.73 4.61
C GLU A 85 -4.45 -6.69 6.00
N LYS A 86 -4.92 -5.82 6.90
CA LYS A 86 -4.27 -5.57 8.22
C LYS A 86 -4.00 -6.83 9.05
N ASP A 87 -4.85 -7.82 8.95
CA ASP A 87 -4.77 -9.11 9.64
C ASP A 87 -3.85 -10.14 8.96
N LYS A 88 -3.38 -9.86 7.74
CA LYS A 88 -2.56 -10.80 6.96
C LYS A 88 -1.09 -10.42 6.96
N THR A 89 -0.25 -11.26 7.52
CA THR A 89 1.21 -11.10 7.42
C THR A 89 1.78 -11.91 6.24
N GLY A 90 2.87 -11.45 5.62
CA GLY A 90 3.65 -12.24 4.67
C GLY A 90 3.61 -11.71 3.23
N TYR A 91 3.24 -12.54 2.27
CA TYR A 91 3.04 -12.16 0.86
C TYR A 91 1.54 -12.19 0.54
N PRO A 92 1.04 -11.36 -0.41
CA PRO A 92 -0.39 -11.36 -0.74
C PRO A 92 -0.87 -12.64 -1.43
N HIS A 93 0.04 -13.53 -1.83
CA HIS A 93 -0.21 -14.80 -2.50
C HIS A 93 1.01 -15.72 -2.37
N ASP A 94 0.85 -17.01 -2.69
CA ASP A 94 1.92 -18.00 -2.73
C ASP A 94 2.94 -17.69 -3.82
N CYS A 95 3.91 -16.84 -3.51
CA CYS A 95 5.03 -16.49 -4.39
C CYS A 95 5.85 -17.73 -4.84
N GLU A 96 5.69 -18.88 -4.18
CA GLU A 96 6.24 -20.17 -4.61
C GLU A 96 5.74 -20.59 -6.00
N GLN A 97 4.50 -20.25 -6.33
CA GLN A 97 3.86 -20.63 -7.59
C GLN A 97 4.09 -19.60 -8.71
N CYS A 98 4.72 -18.46 -8.40
CA CYS A 98 5.20 -17.53 -9.42
C CYS A 98 6.42 -18.11 -10.14
N LYS A 99 6.16 -18.87 -11.22
CA LYS A 99 7.22 -19.41 -12.08
C LYS A 99 8.05 -18.26 -12.66
N LYS A 100 9.37 -18.35 -12.51
CA LYS A 100 10.33 -17.43 -13.14
C LYS A 100 10.12 -17.51 -14.66
N LYS A 101 9.72 -16.40 -15.28
CA LYS A 101 9.72 -16.31 -16.74
C LYS A 101 11.11 -15.86 -17.19
N ALA A 102 11.67 -16.53 -18.20
CA ALA A 102 12.97 -16.17 -18.78
C ALA A 102 12.96 -14.71 -19.32
N LEU A 103 11.79 -14.22 -19.72
CA LEU A 103 11.54 -12.84 -20.13
C LEU A 103 10.33 -12.30 -19.34
N PHE A 104 10.57 -11.37 -18.42
CA PHE A 104 9.53 -10.62 -17.73
C PHE A 104 9.79 -9.14 -17.91
N TYR A 105 8.87 -8.45 -18.58
CA TYR A 105 8.90 -7.00 -18.69
C TYR A 105 8.06 -6.40 -17.55
N PRO A 106 8.45 -5.27 -16.95
CA PRO A 106 7.66 -4.60 -15.89
C PRO A 106 6.20 -4.32 -16.27
N ASN A 107 5.97 -4.08 -17.56
CA ASN A 107 4.65 -3.90 -18.16
C ASN A 107 3.92 -5.22 -18.49
N SER A 108 4.42 -6.39 -18.10
CA SER A 108 3.71 -7.67 -18.28
C SER A 108 2.64 -7.84 -17.20
N ALA A 109 1.49 -8.46 -17.53
CA ALA A 109 0.52 -8.87 -16.52
C ALA A 109 1.13 -9.93 -15.59
N LEU A 110 0.86 -9.84 -14.29
CA LEU A 110 1.33 -10.86 -13.36
C LEU A 110 0.52 -12.16 -13.54
N PRO A 111 1.14 -13.33 -13.33
CA PRO A 111 0.48 -14.62 -13.55
C PRO A 111 -0.66 -14.90 -12.57
N LYS A 112 -0.71 -14.18 -11.45
CA LYS A 112 -1.73 -14.30 -10.41
C LYS A 112 -2.07 -12.92 -9.83
N ARG A 113 -3.17 -12.89 -9.09
CA ARG A 113 -3.54 -11.72 -8.27
C ARG A 113 -2.45 -11.44 -7.25
N CYS A 114 -1.88 -10.25 -7.34
CA CYS A 114 -0.75 -9.79 -6.55
C CYS A 114 -0.86 -8.27 -6.37
N PRO A 115 -1.69 -7.82 -5.41
CA PRO A 115 -1.87 -6.40 -5.14
C PRO A 115 -0.56 -5.76 -4.69
N MET A 116 -0.09 -4.81 -5.48
CA MET A 116 1.11 -4.02 -5.23
C MET A 116 0.95 -2.64 -5.84
N ILE A 117 1.71 -1.68 -5.34
CA ILE A 117 1.97 -0.44 -6.06
C ILE A 117 3.03 -0.75 -7.13
N SER A 118 2.82 -0.28 -8.35
CA SER A 118 3.79 -0.50 -9.43
C SER A 118 3.83 0.61 -10.45
N GLU A 119 4.87 0.59 -11.26
CA GLU A 119 4.94 1.21 -12.58
C GLU A 119 4.09 0.45 -13.62
N GLY A 120 3.93 1.05 -14.80
CA GLY A 120 3.22 0.48 -15.95
C GLY A 120 2.42 1.54 -16.73
N ASN A 121 2.18 1.32 -18.02
CA ASN A 121 1.56 2.36 -18.86
C ASN A 121 0.02 2.38 -18.79
N GLY A 122 -0.59 1.25 -18.46
CA GLY A 122 -2.04 1.07 -18.51
C GLY A 122 -2.47 -0.25 -17.91
N VAL A 123 -3.77 -0.41 -17.66
CA VAL A 123 -4.36 -1.56 -16.94
C VAL A 123 -5.14 -2.52 -17.84
N HIS A 124 -5.08 -2.34 -19.16
CA HIS A 124 -5.74 -3.22 -20.12
C HIS A 124 -5.23 -4.67 -19.96
N ARG A 125 -6.16 -5.62 -19.81
CA ARG A 125 -5.88 -7.04 -19.53
C ARG A 125 -5.01 -7.31 -18.28
N ARG A 126 -4.92 -6.37 -17.33
CA ARG A 126 -4.28 -6.59 -16.02
C ARG A 126 -5.33 -6.90 -14.97
N PHE A 127 -5.45 -8.17 -14.60
CA PHE A 127 -6.36 -8.64 -13.54
C PHE A 127 -5.63 -9.00 -12.25
N ASP A 128 -4.41 -8.50 -12.09
CA ASP A 128 -3.52 -8.82 -10.98
C ASP A 128 -3.75 -7.95 -9.74
N GLY A 129 -4.65 -6.97 -9.80
CA GLY A 129 -4.99 -6.10 -8.67
C GLY A 129 -3.92 -5.05 -8.36
N ARG A 130 -2.99 -4.79 -9.28
CA ARG A 130 -2.01 -3.72 -9.13
C ARG A 130 -2.65 -2.34 -9.17
N ILE A 131 -2.03 -1.43 -8.43
CA ILE A 131 -2.29 0.01 -8.49
C ILE A 131 -1.09 0.66 -9.16
N ILE A 132 -1.28 1.11 -10.40
CA ILE A 132 -0.23 1.75 -11.17
C ILE A 132 -0.14 3.22 -10.77
N VAL A 133 1.07 3.74 -10.55
CA VAL A 133 1.34 5.16 -10.28
C VAL A 133 2.05 5.83 -11.44
N GLY A 134 1.78 7.12 -11.65
CA GLY A 134 2.44 7.91 -12.69
C GLY A 134 1.86 9.32 -12.81
N LYS A 135 2.07 9.94 -13.98
CA LYS A 135 1.42 11.17 -14.40
C LYS A 135 0.43 10.86 -15.51
N LYS A 136 -0.81 11.36 -15.40
CA LYS A 136 -1.83 11.16 -16.42
C LYS A 136 -1.47 11.90 -17.70
N ALA A 137 -1.38 11.15 -18.81
CA ALA A 137 -1.25 11.73 -20.15
C ALA A 137 -2.57 11.70 -20.90
N ALA A 138 -3.34 10.62 -20.77
CA ALA A 138 -4.67 10.47 -21.35
C ALA A 138 -5.54 9.55 -20.49
N ILE A 139 -6.80 9.36 -20.88
CA ILE A 139 -7.69 8.40 -20.19
C ILE A 139 -7.08 7.00 -20.27
N GLY A 140 -6.83 6.39 -19.12
CA GLY A 140 -6.25 5.04 -19.03
C GLY A 140 -4.77 4.94 -19.42
N LEU A 141 -4.05 6.07 -19.55
CA LEU A 141 -2.63 6.12 -19.89
C LEU A 141 -1.85 6.96 -18.88
N LEU A 142 -0.87 6.34 -18.24
CA LEU A 142 0.09 6.99 -17.35
C LEU A 142 1.48 7.04 -18.00
N VAL A 143 2.20 8.14 -17.80
CA VAL A 143 3.59 8.36 -18.18
C VAL A 143 4.44 8.62 -16.94
N ASN A 144 5.77 8.60 -17.08
CA ASN A 144 6.74 8.75 -15.97
C ASN A 144 6.50 7.76 -14.82
N THR A 145 5.97 6.58 -15.13
CA THR A 145 5.48 5.63 -14.13
C THR A 145 6.62 4.99 -13.33
N GLN A 146 7.77 4.75 -13.96
CA GLN A 146 8.98 4.26 -13.28
C GLN A 146 9.49 5.27 -12.26
N ALA A 147 9.78 6.51 -12.68
CA ALA A 147 10.25 7.56 -11.78
C ALA A 147 9.26 7.84 -10.64
N THR A 148 7.95 7.84 -10.93
CA THR A 148 6.92 8.02 -9.91
C THR A 148 6.91 6.86 -8.90
N TYR A 149 7.02 5.62 -9.38
CA TYR A 149 7.11 4.46 -8.51
C TYR A 149 8.38 4.46 -7.66
N ASP A 150 9.53 4.85 -8.24
CA ASP A 150 10.79 4.92 -7.51
C ASP A 150 10.72 5.94 -6.37
N CYS A 151 10.11 7.12 -6.59
CA CYS A 151 9.84 8.07 -5.50
C CYS A 151 8.98 7.47 -4.37
N VAL A 152 7.90 6.75 -4.71
CA VAL A 152 7.06 6.09 -3.69
C VAL A 152 7.85 5.02 -2.94
N LYS A 153 8.65 4.23 -3.67
CA LYS A 153 9.46 3.14 -3.13
C LYS A 153 10.55 3.64 -2.20
N GLU A 154 11.28 4.69 -2.57
CA GLU A 154 12.30 5.32 -1.72
C GLU A 154 11.69 5.83 -0.42
N ARG A 155 10.54 6.51 -0.50
CA ARG A 155 9.86 7.02 0.69
C ARG A 155 9.39 5.91 1.62
N VAL A 156 8.79 4.84 1.09
CA VAL A 156 8.40 3.66 1.87
C VAL A 156 9.62 2.96 2.47
N LEU A 157 10.74 2.88 1.72
CA LEU A 157 11.99 2.30 2.17
C LEU A 157 12.55 3.01 3.39
N GLU A 158 12.56 4.34 3.38
CA GLU A 158 13.04 5.18 4.49
C GLU A 158 12.25 4.93 5.77
N GLU A 159 10.92 5.02 5.69
CA GLU A 159 10.05 4.85 6.87
C GLU A 159 10.17 3.42 7.44
N LEU A 160 10.25 2.39 6.59
CA LEU A 160 10.46 1.02 7.04
C LEU A 160 11.84 0.80 7.68
N LYS A 161 12.89 1.51 7.24
CA LYS A 161 14.23 1.44 7.87
C LYS A 161 14.21 2.03 9.29
N GLU A 162 13.37 3.03 9.52
CA GLU A 162 13.16 3.64 10.84
C GLU A 162 12.24 2.81 11.75
N GLY A 163 11.82 1.62 11.31
CA GLY A 163 10.95 0.73 12.09
C GLY A 163 9.50 1.20 12.16
N LYS A 164 9.10 2.12 11.28
CA LYS A 164 7.74 2.66 11.22
C LYS A 164 6.81 1.75 10.43
N GLU A 165 5.52 1.83 10.74
CA GLU A 165 4.48 1.14 9.98
C GLU A 165 4.02 2.02 8.82
N VAL A 166 3.77 1.39 7.67
CA VAL A 166 3.24 2.06 6.48
C VAL A 166 1.83 1.55 6.21
N THR A 167 0.85 2.44 6.32
CA THR A 167 -0.56 2.12 6.09
C THR A 167 -1.01 2.61 4.73
N ILE A 168 -1.93 1.88 4.09
CA ILE A 168 -2.55 2.28 2.82
C ILE A 168 -4.05 2.42 3.04
N LYS A 169 -4.59 3.61 2.76
CA LYS A 169 -6.00 3.92 2.89
C LYS A 169 -6.63 4.15 1.52
N ILE A 170 -7.50 3.23 1.08
CA ILE A 170 -8.18 3.32 -0.21
C ILE A 170 -9.58 3.86 0.01
N THR A 171 -9.90 4.99 -0.62
CA THR A 171 -11.19 5.67 -0.53
C THR A 171 -11.78 5.98 -1.92
N ARG A 172 -13.03 6.43 -1.95
CA ARG A 172 -13.68 6.96 -3.16
C ARG A 172 -14.01 8.43 -2.95
N LYS A 173 -13.82 9.25 -3.98
CA LYS A 173 -14.27 10.65 -3.96
C LYS A 173 -15.80 10.66 -3.87
N ASN A 174 -16.33 11.23 -2.79
CA ASN A 174 -17.76 11.43 -2.66
C ASN A 174 -18.23 12.38 -3.77
N LYS A 175 -19.13 11.92 -4.64
CA LYS A 175 -19.88 12.83 -5.51
C LYS A 175 -20.77 13.68 -4.58
N LYS A 176 -20.48 14.98 -4.45
CA LYS A 176 -21.45 15.92 -3.89
C LYS A 176 -22.71 15.81 -4.77
N ARG A 177 -23.79 15.24 -4.24
CA ARG A 177 -25.10 15.33 -4.87
C ARG A 177 -25.41 16.82 -4.92
N LYS A 178 -25.41 17.44 -6.11
CA LYS A 178 -26.08 18.74 -6.28
C LYS A 178 -27.54 18.46 -5.92
N ARG A 179 -27.99 18.95 -4.77
CA ARG A 179 -29.42 19.09 -4.51
C ARG A 179 -29.90 20.11 -5.53
N THR A 180 -30.62 19.63 -6.54
CA THR A 180 -31.48 20.50 -7.33
C THR A 180 -32.55 20.99 -6.36
N VAL A 181 -32.52 22.29 -6.06
CA VAL A 181 -33.61 22.98 -5.37
C VAL A 181 -34.66 23.31 -6.42
#